data_AF-A0A8S3EWA2-F1
#
_entry.id   AF-A0A8S3EWA2-F1
#
_cell.length_a   1.000
_cell.length_b   1.000
_cell.length_c   1.000
_cell.angle_alpha   90.00
_cell.angle_beta   90.00
_cell.angle_gamma   90.00
#
_symmetry.space_group_name_H-M   'P 1'
#
loop_
_entity.id
_entity.type
_entity.pdbx_description
1 polymer ?
#
loop_
_entity_poly.entity_id
_entity_poly.type
_entity_poly.pdbx_seq_one_letter_code
_entity_poly.pdbx_strand_id
1 'polypeptide(L)'
;MESVKVVIVGGGAAGLGAAKTLGPDVNYLLIEAQDYIGGRIRTVDAAPDAVVDLGAQYIHGKTNNRVFEICKQLDCIMTLSSVNNEETIAIRSDRTRLNPEIVDKVQTVWEEFAKEAQSKFGDITIPTDNSFYDYLVENFKPLFLSALPSCEHLLDEFIDYFDKTESIENGCSSLVKLSLAEYGSYEYLEGLAEYELKNGGYRPFISYLKSFIPDD
;
A
#
# COMPACT_ATOMS: atom_id res chain seq x y z
N MET A 1 5.56 27.18 -33.76
CA MET A 1 5.58 26.49 -32.46
C MET A 1 6.97 26.64 -31.89
N GLU A 2 7.10 27.17 -30.68
CA GLU A 2 8.36 27.02 -29.96
C GLU A 2 8.71 25.54 -29.87
N SER A 3 10.00 25.21 -29.95
CA SER A 3 10.45 23.81 -29.87
C SER A 3 10.24 23.28 -28.46
N VAL A 4 9.28 22.37 -28.28
CA VAL A 4 9.11 21.61 -27.05
C VAL A 4 10.40 20.82 -26.78
N LYS A 5 11.04 21.06 -25.63
CA LYS A 5 12.31 20.40 -25.27
C LYS A 5 12.09 19.07 -24.56
N VAL A 6 10.99 18.94 -23.83
CA VAL A 6 10.66 17.76 -23.02
C VAL A 6 9.19 17.41 -23.20
N VAL A 7 8.89 16.13 -23.39
CA VAL A 7 7.51 15.63 -23.38
C VAL A 7 7.34 14.72 -22.17
N ILE A 8 6.38 15.04 -21.31
CA ILE A 8 5.96 14.23 -20.17
C ILE A 8 4.71 13.46 -20.58
N VAL A 9 4.79 12.13 -20.54
CA VAL A 9 3.67 11.25 -20.89
C VAL A 9 3.05 10.69 -19.61
N GLY A 10 1.79 11.03 -19.36
CA GLY A 10 1.02 10.70 -18.16
C GLY A 10 1.00 11.82 -17.13
N GLY A 11 -0.20 12.29 -16.80
CA GLY A 11 -0.53 13.27 -15.76
C GLY A 11 -0.81 12.64 -14.39
N GLY A 12 -0.20 11.49 -14.08
CA GLY A 12 -0.20 10.91 -12.73
C GLY A 12 0.82 11.58 -11.80
N ALA A 13 0.88 11.15 -10.53
CA ALA A 13 1.78 11.73 -9.52
C ALA A 13 3.25 11.87 -10.00
N ALA A 14 3.78 10.88 -10.71
CA ALA A 14 5.14 10.92 -11.26
C ALA A 14 5.31 12.00 -12.34
N GLY A 15 4.38 12.09 -13.29
CA GLY A 15 4.44 13.10 -14.36
C GLY A 15 4.20 14.51 -13.87
N LEU A 16 3.22 14.70 -12.97
CA LEU A 16 2.99 15.99 -12.30
C LEU A 16 4.21 16.40 -11.44
N GLY A 17 4.84 15.45 -10.75
CA GLY A 17 6.07 15.66 -9.99
C GLY A 17 7.26 16.04 -10.88
N ALA A 18 7.38 15.43 -12.06
CA ALA A 18 8.38 15.80 -13.06
C ALA A 18 8.13 17.22 -13.59
N ALA A 19 6.89 17.56 -13.95
CA ALA A 19 6.50 18.89 -14.42
C ALA A 19 6.84 19.98 -13.38
N LYS A 20 6.49 19.72 -12.11
CA LYS A 20 6.87 20.59 -10.97
C LYS A 20 8.38 20.74 -10.82
N THR A 21 9.15 19.68 -11.06
CA THR A 21 10.63 19.71 -10.96
C THR A 21 11.27 20.50 -12.09
N LEU A 22 10.76 20.37 -13.32
CA LEU A 22 11.25 21.13 -14.48
C LEU A 22 10.96 22.62 -14.32
N GLY A 23 9.80 22.96 -13.75
CA GLY A 23 9.41 24.35 -13.50
C GLY A 23 9.10 25.14 -14.78
N PRO A 24 8.71 26.42 -14.65
CA PRO A 24 8.22 27.23 -15.76
C PRO A 24 9.31 27.63 -16.78
N ASP A 25 10.59 27.57 -16.41
CA ASP A 25 11.70 27.98 -17.27
C ASP A 25 12.08 26.94 -18.34
N VAL A 26 11.55 25.71 -18.22
CA VAL A 26 11.77 24.63 -19.17
C VAL A 26 10.54 24.49 -20.05
N ASN A 27 10.72 24.60 -21.37
CA ASN A 27 9.65 24.34 -22.33
C ASN A 27 9.35 22.83 -22.39
N TYR A 28 8.28 22.40 -21.71
CA TYR A 28 7.78 21.04 -21.71
C TYR A 28 6.31 20.96 -22.13
N LEU A 29 5.91 19.78 -22.61
CA LEU A 29 4.52 19.43 -22.90
C LEU A 29 4.12 18.21 -22.05
N LEU A 30 3.05 18.32 -21.26
CA LEU A 30 2.46 17.18 -20.54
C LEU A 30 1.25 16.66 -21.31
N ILE A 31 1.22 15.36 -21.59
CA ILE A 31 0.12 14.68 -22.28
C ILE A 31 -0.46 13.62 -21.35
N GLU A 32 -1.74 13.74 -21.02
CA GLU A 32 -2.52 12.75 -20.28
C GLU A 32 -3.54 12.09 -21.22
N ALA A 33 -3.70 10.77 -21.11
CA ALA A 33 -4.62 10.01 -21.96
C ALA A 33 -6.06 10.08 -21.46
N GLN A 34 -6.26 10.23 -20.15
CA GLN A 34 -7.56 10.36 -19.50
C GLN A 34 -8.10 11.78 -19.56
N ASP A 35 -9.39 11.93 -19.30
CA ASP A 35 -10.08 13.22 -19.13
C ASP A 35 -9.86 13.85 -17.74
N TYR A 36 -9.01 13.23 -16.91
CA TYR A 36 -8.63 13.70 -15.58
C TYR A 36 -7.14 13.47 -15.32
N ILE A 37 -6.57 14.28 -14.42
CA ILE A 37 -5.20 14.12 -13.92
C ILE A 37 -5.16 13.38 -12.59
N GLY A 38 -3.99 12.86 -12.21
CA GLY A 38 -3.76 12.11 -10.98
C GLY A 38 -3.49 10.63 -11.22
N GLY A 39 -3.90 10.08 -12.36
CA GLY A 39 -3.65 8.70 -12.76
C GLY A 39 -4.28 7.70 -11.79
N ARG A 40 -3.46 6.96 -11.04
CA ARG A 40 -3.89 6.02 -9.98
C ARG A 40 -4.34 6.71 -8.69
N ILE A 41 -4.21 8.03 -8.60
CA ILE A 41 -4.71 8.83 -7.48
C ILE A 41 -5.99 9.52 -7.95
N ARG A 42 -7.14 9.05 -7.49
CA ARG A 42 -8.45 9.53 -7.95
C ARG A 42 -9.48 9.57 -6.83
N THR A 43 -9.78 10.77 -6.37
CA THR A 43 -10.84 11.02 -5.39
C THR A 43 -12.13 11.45 -6.08
N VAL A 44 -13.22 10.71 -5.87
CA VAL A 44 -14.54 11.01 -6.45
C VAL A 44 -15.55 11.38 -5.37
N ASP A 45 -16.55 12.18 -5.73
CA ASP A 45 -17.69 12.47 -4.83
C ASP A 45 -18.66 11.28 -4.90
N ALA A 46 -18.81 10.56 -3.79
CA ALA A 46 -19.72 9.41 -3.66
C ALA A 46 -21.12 9.83 -3.19
N ALA A 47 -21.21 10.94 -2.44
CA ALA A 47 -22.44 11.60 -2.01
C ALA A 47 -22.16 13.10 -1.73
N PRO A 48 -23.16 13.96 -1.48
CA PRO A 48 -22.98 15.41 -1.29
C PRO A 48 -21.89 15.83 -0.29
N ASP A 49 -21.65 15.04 0.76
CA ASP A 49 -20.64 15.31 1.78
C ASP A 49 -19.66 14.13 1.98
N ALA A 50 -19.58 13.23 0.99
CA ALA A 50 -18.74 12.04 1.07
C ALA A 50 -17.90 11.87 -0.19
N VAL A 51 -16.59 11.71 0.01
CA VAL A 51 -15.65 11.38 -1.06
C VAL A 51 -15.08 10.00 -0.84
N VAL A 52 -14.69 9.34 -1.93
CA VAL A 52 -13.99 8.05 -1.90
C VAL A 52 -12.76 8.15 -2.79
N ASP A 53 -11.62 7.72 -2.26
CA ASP A 53 -10.42 7.47 -3.05
C ASP A 53 -10.57 6.11 -3.76
N LEU A 54 -10.62 6.13 -5.09
CA LEU A 54 -10.69 4.91 -5.92
C LEU A 54 -9.33 4.25 -6.13
N GLY A 55 -8.28 4.79 -5.51
CA GLY A 55 -6.90 4.35 -5.67
C GLY A 55 -6.11 4.63 -4.40
N ALA A 56 -4.99 5.36 -4.50
CA ALA A 56 -4.22 5.71 -3.31
C ALA A 56 -5.10 6.42 -2.26
N GLN A 57 -5.03 5.98 -1.01
CA GLN A 57 -5.85 6.48 0.10
C GLN A 57 -5.03 6.79 1.36
N TYR A 58 -3.96 6.03 1.61
CA TYR A 58 -3.10 6.17 2.78
C TYR A 58 -1.76 6.82 2.43
N ILE A 59 -1.13 7.45 3.42
CA ILE A 59 0.29 7.80 3.38
C ILE A 59 1.03 6.89 4.36
N HIS A 60 2.05 6.18 3.88
CA HIS A 60 2.85 5.28 4.72
C HIS A 60 4.12 5.98 5.22
N GLY A 61 4.25 6.13 6.54
CA GLY A 61 5.34 6.85 7.19
C GLY A 61 5.35 8.37 6.95
N LYS A 62 6.07 9.09 7.81
CA LYS A 62 6.14 10.57 7.83
C LYS A 62 7.54 11.10 7.53
N THR A 63 8.59 10.44 8.01
CA THR A 63 9.94 10.97 7.96
C THR A 63 10.50 10.79 6.55
N ASN A 64 11.08 11.85 5.98
CA ASN A 64 11.56 11.90 4.59
C ASN A 64 10.48 11.58 3.54
N ASN A 65 9.20 11.67 3.91
CA ASN A 65 8.09 11.44 3.00
C ASN A 65 7.55 12.78 2.46
N ARG A 66 7.89 13.11 1.21
CA ARG A 66 7.45 14.36 0.56
C ARG A 66 5.93 14.45 0.43
N VAL A 67 5.24 13.33 0.27
CA VAL A 67 3.77 13.29 0.21
C VAL A 67 3.21 13.71 1.57
N PHE A 68 3.72 13.14 2.66
CA PHE A 68 3.33 13.53 4.02
C PHE A 68 3.56 15.03 4.28
N GLU A 69 4.73 15.55 3.91
CA GLU A 69 5.07 16.98 4.10
C GLU A 69 4.07 17.90 3.39
N ILE A 70 3.76 17.62 2.12
CA ILE A 70 2.81 18.40 1.33
C ILE A 70 1.40 18.27 1.92
N CYS A 71 0.94 17.06 2.19
CA CYS A 71 -0.39 16.82 2.74
C CYS A 71 -0.57 17.48 4.12
N LYS A 72 0.48 17.52 4.94
CA LYS A 72 0.49 18.26 6.20
C LYS A 72 0.36 19.77 5.98
N GLN A 73 1.06 20.34 5.00
CA GLN A 73 0.96 21.77 4.66
C GLN A 73 -0.43 22.16 4.13
N LEU A 74 -1.07 21.24 3.40
CA LEU A 74 -2.43 21.40 2.88
C LEU A 74 -3.51 21.09 3.92
N ASP A 75 -3.13 20.75 5.16
CA ASP A 75 -4.04 20.36 6.24
C ASP A 75 -5.01 19.23 5.84
N CYS A 76 -4.55 18.28 5.02
CA CYS A 76 -5.40 17.17 4.54
C CYS A 76 -5.15 15.84 5.27
N ILE A 77 -4.25 15.77 6.24
CA ILE A 77 -4.04 14.57 7.07
C ILE A 77 -5.04 14.56 8.22
N MET A 78 -5.73 13.45 8.43
CA MET A 78 -6.63 13.27 9.55
C MET A 78 -5.82 13.13 10.84
N THR A 79 -6.11 13.96 11.86
CA THR A 79 -5.51 13.81 13.18
C THR A 79 -6.11 12.57 13.83
N LEU A 80 -5.30 11.52 13.96
CA LEU A 80 -5.65 10.26 14.61
C LEU A 80 -5.76 10.46 16.13
N SER A 81 -6.80 11.17 16.59
CA SER A 81 -7.13 11.23 18.02
C SER A 81 -8.04 10.09 18.47
N SER A 82 -8.36 9.14 17.59
CA SER A 82 -9.42 8.14 17.84
C SER A 82 -9.19 6.73 17.30
N VAL A 83 -8.07 6.46 16.62
CA VAL A 83 -7.75 5.09 16.19
C VAL A 83 -6.67 4.55 17.10
N ASN A 84 -7.08 3.78 18.10
CA ASN A 84 -6.34 2.64 18.65
C ASN A 84 -7.05 2.14 19.92
N ASN A 85 -8.15 1.44 19.70
CA ASN A 85 -8.62 0.34 20.53
C ASN A 85 -9.67 -0.51 19.77
N GLU A 86 -9.58 -0.57 18.44
CA GLU A 86 -10.49 -1.42 17.68
C GLU A 86 -9.94 -2.85 17.69
N GLU A 87 -10.67 -3.73 18.36
CA GLU A 87 -10.40 -5.16 18.39
C GLU A 87 -10.50 -5.71 16.96
N THR A 88 -9.47 -6.42 16.48
CA THR A 88 -9.57 -7.15 15.22
C THR A 88 -10.55 -8.31 15.41
N ILE A 89 -11.63 -8.34 14.63
CA ILE A 89 -12.62 -9.42 14.70
C ILE A 89 -12.48 -10.28 13.45
N ALA A 90 -12.02 -11.53 13.62
CA ALA A 90 -12.02 -12.52 12.54
C ALA A 90 -13.36 -13.25 12.46
N ILE A 91 -14.00 -13.18 11.29
CA ILE A 91 -15.32 -13.78 11.03
C ILE A 91 -15.20 -14.73 9.85
N ARG A 92 -15.59 -16.00 10.05
CA ARG A 92 -15.64 -17.02 9.01
C ARG A 92 -16.83 -16.80 8.07
N SER A 93 -16.81 -17.43 6.89
CA SER A 93 -17.90 -17.32 5.91
C SER A 93 -19.26 -17.81 6.43
N ASP A 94 -19.27 -18.69 7.42
CA ASP A 94 -20.47 -19.16 8.12
C ASP A 94 -20.95 -18.19 9.22
N ARG A 95 -20.34 -17.01 9.34
CA ARG A 95 -20.58 -15.96 10.34
C ARG A 95 -20.10 -16.31 11.75
N THR A 96 -19.39 -17.41 11.92
CA THR A 96 -18.76 -17.73 13.20
C THR A 96 -17.64 -16.73 13.46
N ARG A 97 -17.71 -16.03 14.60
CA ARG A 97 -16.60 -15.25 15.13
C ARG A 97 -15.56 -16.21 15.72
N LEU A 98 -14.33 -16.11 15.26
CA LEU A 98 -13.22 -16.88 15.86
C LEU A 98 -12.92 -16.37 17.27
N ASN A 99 -12.42 -17.27 18.11
CA ASN A 99 -11.94 -16.89 19.44
C ASN A 99 -10.76 -15.89 19.28
N PRO A 100 -10.84 -14.68 19.86
CA PRO A 100 -9.76 -13.70 19.78
C PRO A 100 -8.40 -14.25 20.20
N GLU A 101 -8.34 -15.12 21.21
CA GLU A 101 -7.07 -15.74 21.63
C GLU A 101 -6.42 -16.62 20.55
N ILE A 102 -7.23 -17.22 19.67
CA ILE A 102 -6.71 -17.96 18.51
C ILE A 102 -6.17 -16.96 17.49
N VAL A 103 -6.93 -15.90 17.20
CA VAL A 103 -6.54 -14.85 16.24
C VAL A 103 -5.22 -14.20 16.65
N ASP A 104 -5.09 -13.78 17.91
CA ASP A 104 -3.88 -13.14 18.44
C ASP A 104 -2.65 -14.06 18.34
N LYS A 105 -2.83 -15.35 18.64
CA LYS A 105 -1.75 -16.34 18.50
C LYS A 105 -1.34 -16.52 17.05
N VAL A 106 -2.30 -16.58 16.12
CA VAL A 106 -2.01 -16.69 14.70
C VAL A 106 -1.29 -15.46 14.19
N GLN A 107 -1.69 -14.26 14.62
CA GLN A 107 -0.99 -13.02 14.29
C GLN A 107 0.44 -13.02 14.81
N THR A 108 0.68 -13.46 16.04
CA THR A 108 2.03 -13.59 16.60
C THR A 108 2.91 -14.54 15.76
N VAL A 109 2.38 -15.71 15.40
CA VAL A 109 3.09 -16.69 14.56
C VAL A 109 3.36 -16.12 13.16
N TRP A 110 2.40 -15.38 12.61
CA TRP A 110 2.55 -14.69 11.33
C TRP A 110 3.66 -13.65 11.35
N GLU A 111 3.70 -12.79 12.37
CA GLU A 111 4.75 -11.77 12.52
C GLU A 111 6.15 -12.40 12.57
N GLU A 112 6.31 -13.50 13.32
CA GLU A 112 7.57 -14.25 13.36
C GLU A 112 7.94 -14.84 11.99
N PHE A 113 6.97 -15.47 11.32
CA PHE A 113 7.15 -16.03 9.99
C PHE A 113 7.51 -14.95 8.94
N ALA A 114 6.75 -13.86 8.89
CA ALA A 114 6.93 -12.77 7.93
C ALA A 114 8.28 -12.09 8.12
N LYS A 115 8.73 -11.89 9.37
CA LYS A 115 10.06 -11.36 9.66
C LYS A 115 11.17 -12.28 9.14
N GLU A 116 11.01 -13.58 9.29
CA GLU A 116 11.98 -14.55 8.76
C GLU A 116 11.94 -14.63 7.23
N ALA A 117 10.77 -14.46 6.61
CA ALA A 117 10.66 -14.36 5.15
C ALA A 117 11.31 -13.07 4.62
N GLN A 118 11.13 -11.93 5.29
CA GLN A 118 11.78 -10.66 4.94
C GLN A 118 13.30 -10.75 5.05
N SER A 119 13.82 -11.53 6.00
CA SER A 119 15.28 -11.74 6.17
C SER A 119 15.93 -12.42 4.96
N LYS A 120 15.13 -13.02 4.06
CA LYS A 120 15.58 -13.63 2.80
C LYS A 120 15.88 -12.62 1.70
N PHE A 121 15.50 -11.35 1.88
CA PHE A 121 15.75 -10.32 0.89
C PHE A 121 17.25 -10.20 0.59
N GLY A 122 17.60 -10.25 -0.71
CA GLY A 122 18.99 -10.16 -1.17
C GLY A 122 19.83 -11.43 -1.01
N ASP A 123 19.26 -12.54 -0.54
CA ASP A 123 19.94 -13.83 -0.54
C ASP A 123 20.04 -14.39 -1.97
N ILE A 124 21.22 -14.24 -2.57
CA ILE A 124 21.53 -14.68 -3.94
C ILE A 124 21.50 -16.21 -4.12
N THR A 125 21.40 -16.98 -3.04
CA THR A 125 21.32 -18.45 -3.10
C THR A 125 19.89 -18.94 -3.32
N ILE A 126 18.89 -18.09 -3.09
CA ILE A 126 17.48 -18.40 -3.33
C ILE A 126 17.21 -18.33 -4.83
N PRO A 127 16.70 -19.40 -5.45
CA PRO A 127 16.30 -19.39 -6.85
C PRO A 127 15.28 -18.28 -7.13
N THR A 128 15.45 -17.58 -8.26
CA THR A 128 14.59 -16.45 -8.63
C THR A 128 13.14 -16.84 -8.95
N ASP A 129 12.90 -18.12 -9.17
CA ASP A 129 11.58 -18.72 -9.39
C ASP A 129 10.96 -19.26 -8.09
N ASN A 130 11.65 -19.17 -6.95
CA ASN A 130 11.08 -19.54 -5.66
C ASN A 130 10.03 -18.50 -5.22
N SER A 131 8.79 -18.95 -5.12
CA SER A 131 7.68 -18.08 -4.75
C SER A 131 7.57 -17.94 -3.24
N PHE A 132 7.10 -16.78 -2.78
CA PHE A 132 6.76 -16.57 -1.38
C PHE A 132 5.67 -17.56 -0.93
N TYR A 133 4.76 -17.95 -1.82
CA TYR A 133 3.71 -18.92 -1.49
C TYR A 133 4.25 -20.31 -1.16
N ASP A 134 5.22 -20.82 -1.92
CA ASP A 134 5.83 -22.12 -1.65
C ASP A 134 6.53 -22.10 -0.28
N TYR A 135 7.27 -21.03 0.00
CA TYR A 135 7.89 -20.81 1.29
C TYR A 135 6.86 -20.72 2.43
N LEU A 136 5.73 -20.05 2.21
CA LEU A 136 4.61 -19.95 3.15
C LEU A 136 4.05 -21.33 3.50
N VAL A 137 3.67 -22.13 2.51
CA VAL A 137 3.07 -23.45 2.74
C VAL A 137 4.04 -24.39 3.46
N GLU A 138 5.32 -24.36 3.10
CA GLU A 138 6.34 -25.23 3.69
C GLU A 138 6.69 -24.83 5.13
N ASN A 139 6.81 -23.53 5.42
CA ASN A 139 7.43 -23.06 6.67
C ASN A 139 6.43 -22.53 7.71
N PHE A 140 5.22 -22.11 7.31
CA PHE A 140 4.23 -21.62 8.26
C PHE A 140 3.51 -22.74 9.01
N LYS A 141 3.18 -23.84 8.32
CA LYS A 141 2.50 -25.00 8.91
C LYS A 141 3.14 -25.51 10.22
N PRO A 142 4.45 -25.80 10.31
CA PRO A 142 5.05 -26.28 11.55
C PRO A 142 4.98 -25.25 12.69
N LEU A 143 5.11 -23.95 12.40
CA LEU A 143 5.00 -22.88 13.39
C LEU A 143 3.56 -22.78 13.93
N PHE A 144 2.58 -22.80 13.04
CA PHE A 144 1.16 -22.77 13.37
C PHE A 144 0.77 -23.96 14.27
N LEU A 145 1.12 -25.19 13.87
CA LEU A 145 0.77 -26.40 14.62
C LEU A 145 1.47 -26.49 15.98
N SER A 146 2.66 -25.90 16.11
CA SER A 146 3.34 -25.78 17.40
C SER A 146 2.59 -24.84 18.36
N ALA A 147 2.15 -23.68 17.87
CA ALA A 147 1.43 -22.70 18.68
C ALA A 147 -0.03 -23.09 18.97
N LEU A 148 -0.68 -23.78 18.03
CA LEU A 148 -2.10 -24.07 18.01
C LEU A 148 -2.40 -25.53 17.61
N PRO A 149 -1.94 -26.52 18.38
CA PRO A 149 -2.03 -27.94 17.99
C PRO A 149 -3.48 -28.43 17.83
N SER A 150 -4.43 -27.85 18.57
CA SER A 150 -5.86 -28.20 18.47
C SER A 150 -6.59 -27.48 17.32
N CYS A 151 -5.92 -26.59 16.60
CA CYS A 151 -6.54 -25.75 15.56
C CYS A 151 -6.06 -26.09 14.14
N GLU A 152 -5.51 -27.28 13.90
CA GLU A 152 -5.09 -27.72 12.55
C GLU A 152 -6.20 -27.54 11.50
N HIS A 153 -7.46 -27.74 11.89
CA HIS A 153 -8.63 -27.53 11.03
C HIS A 153 -8.82 -26.10 10.51
N LEU A 154 -8.12 -25.10 11.07
CA LEU A 154 -8.13 -23.71 10.63
C LEU A 154 -6.92 -23.33 9.78
N LEU A 155 -5.91 -24.20 9.65
CA LEU A 155 -4.64 -23.87 8.99
C LEU A 155 -4.85 -23.37 7.56
N ASP A 156 -5.63 -24.09 6.76
CA ASP A 156 -5.87 -23.74 5.36
C ASP A 156 -6.64 -22.41 5.22
N GLU A 157 -7.55 -22.11 6.15
CA GLU A 157 -8.28 -20.82 6.19
C GLU A 157 -7.32 -19.65 6.47
N PHE A 158 -6.35 -19.84 7.36
CA PHE A 158 -5.34 -18.83 7.63
C PHE A 158 -4.31 -18.68 6.51
N ILE A 159 -3.88 -19.78 5.88
CA ILE A 159 -3.01 -19.69 4.69
C ILE A 159 -3.71 -18.91 3.56
N ASP A 160 -4.99 -19.19 3.31
CA ASP A 160 -5.79 -18.45 2.31
C ASP A 160 -5.98 -16.97 2.71
N TYR A 161 -6.17 -16.68 3.99
CA TYR A 161 -6.22 -15.31 4.50
C TYR A 161 -4.89 -14.58 4.23
N PHE A 162 -3.75 -15.18 4.57
CA PHE A 162 -2.44 -14.57 4.36
C PHE A 162 -2.07 -14.44 2.89
N ASP A 163 -2.44 -15.40 2.04
CA ASP A 163 -2.28 -15.29 0.58
C ASP A 163 -2.95 -14.01 0.06
N LYS A 164 -4.17 -13.74 0.53
CA LYS A 164 -4.95 -12.57 0.13
C LYS A 164 -4.41 -11.27 0.69
N THR A 165 -4.09 -11.21 1.98
CA THR A 165 -3.62 -9.96 2.61
C THR A 165 -2.26 -9.57 2.08
N GLU A 166 -1.31 -10.50 1.97
CA GLU A 166 0.01 -10.18 1.41
C GLU A 166 -0.06 -9.85 -0.08
N SER A 167 -1.02 -10.43 -0.82
CA SER A 167 -1.24 -10.05 -2.21
C SER A 167 -1.70 -8.59 -2.34
N ILE A 168 -2.48 -8.09 -1.38
CA ILE A 168 -2.88 -6.68 -1.31
C ILE A 168 -1.65 -5.80 -1.06
N GLU A 169 -0.86 -6.11 -0.03
CA GLU A 169 0.33 -5.32 0.36
C GLU A 169 1.39 -5.28 -0.75
N ASN A 170 1.59 -6.40 -1.46
CA ASN A 170 2.59 -6.52 -2.50
C ASN A 170 2.07 -6.16 -3.91
N GLY A 171 0.77 -5.82 -4.03
CA GLY A 171 0.15 -5.46 -5.31
C GLY A 171 0.24 -6.57 -6.37
N CYS A 172 0.14 -7.84 -5.95
CA CYS A 172 0.26 -8.99 -6.83
C CYS A 172 -1.06 -9.76 -6.94
N SER A 173 -1.22 -10.58 -7.99
CA SER A 173 -2.46 -11.34 -8.20
C SER A 173 -2.53 -12.64 -7.39
N SER A 174 -1.41 -13.07 -6.81
CA SER A 174 -1.24 -14.30 -6.01
C SER A 174 0.22 -14.35 -5.54
N LEU A 175 0.46 -14.88 -4.35
CA LEU A 175 1.82 -15.02 -3.80
C LEU A 175 2.69 -16.04 -4.56
N VAL A 176 2.10 -16.90 -5.41
CA VAL A 176 2.86 -17.78 -6.31
C VAL A 176 3.72 -16.98 -7.31
N LYS A 177 3.34 -15.73 -7.59
CA LYS A 177 4.11 -14.83 -8.46
C LYS A 177 5.02 -13.88 -7.70
N LEU A 178 4.94 -13.87 -6.37
CA LEU A 178 5.76 -13.01 -5.53
C LEU A 178 7.10 -13.70 -5.28
N SER A 179 8.20 -13.04 -5.63
CA SER A 179 9.54 -13.58 -5.38
C SER A 179 9.84 -13.53 -3.88
N LEU A 180 10.23 -14.67 -3.29
CA LEU A 180 10.70 -14.69 -1.90
C LEU A 180 11.94 -13.81 -1.72
N ALA A 181 12.86 -13.82 -2.69
CA ALA A 181 14.11 -13.06 -2.64
C ALA A 181 13.91 -11.54 -2.70
N GLU A 182 12.72 -11.06 -3.10
CA GLU A 182 12.37 -9.64 -3.19
C GLU A 182 11.35 -9.21 -2.12
N TYR A 183 10.84 -10.15 -1.31
CA TYR A 183 9.75 -9.89 -0.36
C TYR A 183 10.09 -8.79 0.66
N GLY A 184 11.33 -8.78 1.16
CA GLY A 184 11.80 -7.76 2.10
C GLY A 184 12.34 -6.48 1.46
N SER A 185 12.06 -6.22 0.17
CA SER A 185 12.59 -5.04 -0.55
C SER A 185 11.94 -3.70 -0.15
N TYR A 186 10.78 -3.74 0.50
CA TYR A 186 10.06 -2.53 0.90
C TYR A 186 10.76 -1.81 2.06
N GLU A 187 11.03 -0.52 1.88
CA GLU A 187 11.62 0.33 2.91
C GLU A 187 10.52 1.02 3.73
N TYR A 188 10.40 0.63 5.01
CA TYR A 188 9.48 1.28 5.93
C TYR A 188 10.00 2.66 6.35
N LEU A 189 9.21 3.70 6.05
CA LEU A 189 9.47 5.05 6.53
C LEU A 189 8.98 5.21 7.97
N GLU A 190 9.78 5.88 8.80
CA GLU A 190 9.43 6.14 10.21
C GLU A 190 8.10 6.90 10.30
N GLY A 191 7.23 6.49 11.22
CA GLY A 191 5.91 7.07 11.42
C GLY A 191 4.88 6.00 11.72
N LEU A 192 3.62 6.32 11.44
CA LEU A 192 2.56 5.32 11.40
C LEU A 192 2.63 4.54 10.10
N ALA A 193 2.19 3.28 10.16
CA ALA A 193 2.02 2.45 8.99
C ALA A 193 1.08 3.13 7.99
N GLU A 194 0.03 3.81 8.48
CA GLU A 194 -0.98 4.47 7.66
C GLU A 194 -1.39 5.81 8.30
N TYR A 195 -1.30 6.88 7.53
CA TYR A 195 -1.96 8.15 7.81
C TYR A 195 -3.16 8.31 6.88
N GLU A 196 -4.34 8.46 7.47
CA GLU A 196 -5.57 8.75 6.72
C GLU A 196 -5.65 10.21 6.30
N LEU A 197 -6.40 10.44 5.22
CA LEU A 197 -6.69 11.78 4.71
C LEU A 197 -8.09 12.23 5.13
N LYS A 198 -8.25 13.54 5.37
CA LYS A 198 -9.52 14.18 5.67
C LYS A 198 -10.48 14.12 4.47
N ASN A 199 -11.69 14.62 4.67
CA ASN A 199 -12.66 14.87 3.60
C ASN A 199 -11.98 15.63 2.44
N GLY A 200 -11.96 14.99 1.28
CA GLY A 200 -11.22 15.44 0.09
C GLY A 200 -10.17 14.44 -0.38
N GLY A 201 -9.77 13.46 0.45
CA GLY A 201 -8.81 12.42 0.08
C GLY A 201 -7.52 13.01 -0.48
N TYR A 202 -6.98 12.41 -1.54
CA TYR A 202 -5.81 12.93 -2.24
C TYR A 202 -6.07 14.11 -3.19
N ARG A 203 -7.33 14.56 -3.37
CA ARG A 203 -7.67 15.66 -4.28
C ARG A 203 -6.86 16.94 -4.03
N PRO A 204 -6.67 17.42 -2.78
CA PRO A 204 -5.84 18.60 -2.52
C PRO A 204 -4.39 18.43 -2.96
N PHE A 205 -3.82 17.22 -2.77
CA PHE A 205 -2.45 16.91 -3.19
C PHE A 205 -2.30 16.95 -4.72
N ILE A 206 -3.25 16.37 -5.46
CA ILE A 206 -3.24 16.43 -6.94
C ILE A 206 -3.43 17.87 -7.43
N SER A 207 -4.34 18.64 -6.82
CA SER A 207 -4.53 20.06 -7.14
C SER A 207 -3.27 20.89 -6.87
N TYR A 208 -2.55 20.61 -5.77
CA TYR A 208 -1.27 21.24 -5.48
C TYR A 208 -0.21 20.93 -6.54
N LEU A 209 -0.09 19.67 -6.99
CA LEU A 209 0.86 19.36 -8.05
C LEU A 209 0.47 20.01 -9.38
N LYS A 210 -0.84 20.04 -9.70
CA LYS A 210 -1.36 20.69 -10.90
C LYS A 210 -1.04 22.18 -10.94
N SER A 211 -1.07 22.89 -9.81
CA SER A 211 -0.86 24.35 -9.79
C SER A 211 0.53 24.81 -10.23
N PHE A 212 1.49 23.89 -10.42
CA PHE A 212 2.82 24.19 -10.97
C PHE A 212 2.90 24.02 -12.48
N ILE A 213 1.83 23.54 -13.11
CA ILE A 213 1.75 23.38 -14.56
C ILE A 213 1.16 24.67 -15.12
N PRO A 214 1.84 25.33 -16.09
CA PRO A 214 1.31 26.51 -16.75
C PRO A 214 -0.06 26.22 -17.37
N ASP A 215 -1.00 27.15 -17.23
CA ASP A 215 -2.20 27.17 -18.06
C ASP A 215 -1.79 27.59 -19.48
N ASP A 216 -2.29 26.86 -20.50
CA ASP A 216 -2.11 27.19 -21.92
C ASP A 216 -2.82 28.50 -22.32
#